data_AF-A0A1Y3XLY0-F1
#
_entry.id   AF-A0A1Y3XLY0-F1
#
_cell.length_a   1.000
_cell.length_b   1.000
_cell.length_c   1.000
_cell.angle_alpha   90.00
_cell.angle_beta   90.00
_cell.angle_gamma   90.00
#
_symmetry.space_group_name_H-M   'P 1'
#
loop_
_entity.id
_entity.type
_entity.pdbx_description
1 polymer ?
#
loop_
_entity_poly.entity_id
_entity_poly.type
_entity_poly.pdbx_seq_one_letter_code
_entity_poly.pdbx_strand_id
1 'polypeptide(L)'
;MAAPVWSIDNKELAEQHVIEGNSFRLEVERLKDRWNNEEKVSVTAYRLGNAEPALLGTTQLEPVDLEGGLAAFKKYGVMLSRSDCIEIAKCIRENYYSFHPLPCYDGSTIDESCLQDILELLGNMIEGNHIEAATVKPRHLPDSCIIYPIPVKLFNEEIQRSQFQAITPKAIQEYLYQGGFTLVNRGSLDYVASTGDGKSKQKCVCLYKEKMKDFVEQAGQEGPQA
;
A
#
# COMPACT_ATOMS: atom_id res chain seq x y z
N MET A 1 -8.44 12.51 6.84
CA MET A 1 -8.00 12.84 5.47
C MET A 1 -9.11 12.45 4.50
N ALA A 2 -9.45 13.30 3.54
CA ALA A 2 -10.40 12.95 2.49
C ALA A 2 -9.80 11.85 1.60
N ALA A 3 -10.64 10.94 1.06
CA ALA A 3 -10.18 9.94 0.12
C ALA A 3 -9.59 10.64 -1.12
N PRO A 4 -8.43 10.20 -1.62
CA PRO A 4 -7.90 10.75 -2.86
C PRO A 4 -8.84 10.40 -4.01
N VAL A 5 -9.35 11.44 -4.69
CA VAL A 5 -10.16 11.33 -5.91
C VAL A 5 -9.31 11.80 -7.08
N TRP A 6 -9.33 11.06 -8.17
CA TRP A 6 -8.70 11.47 -9.43
C TRP A 6 -9.57 11.07 -10.62
N SER A 7 -9.41 11.79 -11.73
CA SER A 7 -10.15 11.56 -12.97
C SER A 7 -9.24 10.98 -14.05
N ILE A 8 -9.76 10.02 -14.80
CA ILE A 8 -9.16 9.51 -16.04
C ILE A 8 -10.06 9.99 -17.18
N ASP A 9 -9.55 10.89 -18.01
CA ASP A 9 -10.24 11.39 -19.20
C ASP A 9 -9.91 10.49 -20.40
N ASN A 10 -10.94 9.99 -21.08
CA ASN A 10 -10.70 9.11 -22.23
C ASN A 10 -10.12 9.85 -23.44
N LYS A 11 -10.16 11.19 -23.49
CA LYS A 11 -9.49 11.97 -24.53
C LYS A 11 -7.97 11.91 -24.43
N GLU A 12 -7.41 11.74 -23.23
CA GLU A 12 -5.96 11.55 -23.03
C GLU A 12 -5.52 10.11 -23.35
N LEU A 13 -6.43 9.13 -23.20
CA LEU A 13 -6.22 7.75 -23.64
C LEU A 13 -6.39 7.58 -25.17
N ALA A 14 -7.25 8.40 -25.78
CA ALA A 14 -7.57 8.37 -27.21
C ALA A 14 -6.40 8.79 -28.14
N GLU A 15 -5.39 9.49 -27.62
CA GLU A 15 -4.16 9.76 -28.38
C GLU A 15 -3.32 8.49 -28.62
N GLN A 16 -3.61 7.38 -27.92
CA GLN A 16 -2.93 6.09 -28.09
C GLN A 16 -3.85 4.94 -28.57
N HIS A 17 -5.15 4.94 -28.25
CA HIS A 17 -6.10 3.90 -28.70
C HIS A 17 -7.53 4.41 -29.00
N VAL A 18 -8.15 3.93 -30.09
CA VAL A 18 -9.54 4.27 -30.46
C VAL A 18 -10.51 3.46 -29.60
N ILE A 19 -11.18 4.12 -28.65
CA ILE A 19 -12.30 3.55 -27.88
C ILE A 19 -13.61 3.86 -28.64
N GLU A 20 -14.24 2.86 -29.24
CA GLU A 20 -15.51 3.04 -29.97
C GLU A 20 -16.71 3.20 -29.01
N GLY A 21 -17.32 4.39 -28.99
CA GLY A 21 -18.53 4.70 -28.22
C GLY A 21 -18.50 6.11 -27.61
N ASN A 22 -19.67 6.62 -27.19
CA ASN A 22 -19.85 7.95 -26.60
C ASN A 22 -18.71 8.32 -25.63
N SER A 23 -18.14 9.52 -25.78
CA SER A 23 -17.07 10.02 -24.89
C SER A 23 -17.48 9.86 -23.43
N PHE A 24 -16.60 9.31 -22.60
CA PHE A 24 -16.87 9.07 -21.18
C PHE A 24 -15.67 9.45 -20.31
N ARG A 25 -15.93 9.83 -19.06
CA ARG A 25 -14.93 10.07 -18.03
C ARG A 25 -15.11 9.04 -16.93
N LEU A 26 -14.00 8.53 -16.41
CA LEU A 26 -14.01 7.73 -15.19
C LEU A 26 -13.45 8.58 -14.04
N GLU A 27 -14.20 8.72 -12.97
CA GLU A 27 -13.69 9.21 -11.69
C GLU A 27 -13.41 8.03 -10.79
N VAL A 28 -12.24 8.04 -10.17
CA VAL A 28 -11.74 6.94 -9.36
C VAL A 28 -11.46 7.45 -7.96
N GLU A 29 -12.00 6.75 -6.97
CA GLU A 29 -11.84 7.05 -5.56
C GLU A 29 -11.34 5.81 -4.83
N ARG A 30 -10.29 5.98 -4.01
CA ARG A 30 -9.82 4.93 -3.12
C ARG A 30 -10.67 4.90 -1.86
N LEU A 31 -11.34 3.78 -1.62
CA LEU A 31 -12.14 3.54 -0.43
C LEU A 31 -11.44 2.57 0.50
N LYS A 32 -11.67 2.77 1.80
CA LYS A 32 -11.30 1.80 2.84
C LYS A 32 -12.46 1.64 3.80
N ASP A 33 -12.92 0.41 3.94
CA ASP A 33 -13.98 0.07 4.87
C ASP A 33 -13.47 0.24 6.31
N ARG A 34 -14.30 0.88 7.14
CA ARG A 34 -13.91 1.22 8.51
C ARG A 34 -14.01 0.04 9.48
N TRP A 35 -14.82 -0.96 9.17
CA TRP A 35 -15.06 -2.12 10.04
C TRP A 35 -14.05 -3.24 9.81
N ASN A 36 -13.71 -3.52 8.55
CA ASN A 36 -12.83 -4.64 8.21
C ASN A 36 -11.48 -4.20 7.59
N ASN A 37 -11.24 -2.90 7.40
CA ASN A 37 -10.04 -2.34 6.79
C ASN A 37 -9.77 -2.84 5.35
N GLU A 38 -10.77 -3.40 4.68
CA GLU A 38 -10.76 -3.82 3.28
C GLU A 38 -10.67 -2.58 2.38
N GLU A 39 -9.82 -2.64 1.36
CA GLU A 39 -9.65 -1.55 0.43
C GLU A 39 -10.35 -1.84 -0.89
N LYS A 40 -11.09 -0.85 -1.38
CA LYS A 40 -11.83 -0.92 -2.64
C LYS A 40 -11.51 0.27 -3.51
N VAL A 41 -11.71 0.12 -4.80
CA VAL A 41 -11.63 1.21 -5.77
C VAL A 41 -13.03 1.51 -6.27
N SER A 42 -13.59 2.64 -5.89
CA SER A 42 -14.85 3.12 -6.46
C SER A 42 -14.54 3.76 -7.81
N VAL A 43 -15.18 3.28 -8.86
CA VAL A 43 -15.09 3.85 -10.20
C VAL A 43 -16.48 4.35 -10.60
N THR A 44 -16.56 5.63 -10.94
CA THR A 44 -17.78 6.28 -11.41
C THR A 44 -17.62 6.68 -12.86
N ALA A 45 -18.51 6.20 -13.72
CA ALA A 45 -18.52 6.55 -15.12
C ALA A 45 -19.50 7.69 -15.41
N TYR A 46 -19.04 8.64 -16.21
CA TYR A 46 -19.84 9.77 -16.71
C TYR A 46 -19.81 9.76 -18.23
N ARG A 47 -20.93 10.06 -18.87
CA ARG A 47 -20.98 10.39 -20.29
C ARG A 47 -20.61 11.85 -20.47
N LEU A 48 -19.67 12.12 -21.34
CA LEU A 48 -19.28 13.47 -21.74
C LEU A 48 -20.21 13.94 -22.86
N GLY A 49 -20.83 15.11 -22.65
CA GLY A 49 -21.68 15.82 -23.61
C GLY A 49 -21.29 17.30 -23.71
N ASN A 50 -22.13 18.13 -24.34
CA ASN A 50 -21.78 19.51 -24.67
C ASN A 50 -21.93 20.53 -23.52
N ALA A 51 -22.47 20.15 -22.35
CA ALA A 51 -22.68 21.07 -21.22
C ALA A 51 -22.14 20.54 -19.89
N GLU A 52 -22.61 19.38 -19.41
CA GLU A 52 -22.13 18.76 -18.17
C GLU A 52 -22.01 17.23 -18.28
N PRO A 53 -21.04 16.59 -17.60
CA PRO A 53 -20.94 15.13 -17.56
C PRO A 53 -22.17 14.48 -16.90
N ALA A 54 -22.83 13.57 -17.62
CA ALA A 54 -24.00 12.85 -17.09
C ALA A 54 -23.57 11.52 -16.44
N LEU A 55 -23.94 11.30 -15.18
CA LEU A 55 -23.63 10.06 -14.46
C LEU A 55 -24.24 8.83 -15.17
N LEU A 56 -23.40 7.84 -15.48
CA LEU A 56 -23.80 6.55 -16.03
C LEU A 56 -23.95 5.49 -14.95
N GLY A 57 -23.04 5.48 -13.98
CA GLY A 57 -23.09 4.56 -12.84
C GLY A 57 -21.77 4.45 -12.09
N THR A 58 -21.84 3.85 -10.91
CA THR A 58 -20.69 3.62 -10.02
C THR A 58 -20.57 2.15 -9.69
N THR A 59 -19.33 1.65 -9.63
CA THR A 59 -19.03 0.27 -9.23
C THR A 59 -17.78 0.25 -8.37
N GLN A 60 -17.78 -0.57 -7.33
CA GLN A 60 -16.61 -0.83 -6.51
C GLN A 60 -15.86 -2.04 -7.06
N LEU A 61 -14.55 -1.89 -7.19
CA LEU A 61 -13.63 -2.87 -7.73
C LEU A 61 -12.66 -3.32 -6.65
N GLU A 62 -12.29 -4.60 -6.68
CA GLU A 62 -11.18 -5.11 -5.89
C GLU A 62 -9.86 -4.64 -6.51
N PRO A 63 -8.90 -4.11 -5.73
CA PRO A 63 -7.59 -3.68 -6.26
C PRO A 63 -6.83 -4.80 -6.99
N VAL A 64 -7.10 -6.05 -6.63
CA VAL A 64 -6.50 -7.25 -7.24
C VAL A 64 -7.18 -7.68 -8.56
N ASP A 65 -8.41 -7.24 -8.82
CA ASP A 65 -9.19 -7.61 -10.03
C ASP A 65 -9.85 -6.38 -10.69
N LEU A 66 -9.02 -5.37 -10.98
CA LEU A 66 -9.48 -4.16 -11.67
C LEU A 66 -9.97 -4.45 -13.09
N GLU A 67 -9.29 -5.34 -13.82
CA GLU A 67 -9.64 -5.65 -15.22
C GLU A 67 -11.00 -6.35 -15.33
N GLY A 68 -11.25 -7.35 -14.49
CA GLY A 68 -12.52 -8.09 -14.47
C GLY A 68 -13.69 -7.17 -14.11
N GLY A 69 -13.52 -6.31 -13.11
CA GLY A 69 -14.59 -5.42 -12.70
C GLY A 69 -14.80 -4.20 -13.62
N LEU A 70 -13.78 -3.72 -14.34
CA LEU A 70 -13.96 -2.71 -15.41
C LEU A 70 -14.83 -3.26 -16.56
N ALA A 71 -14.68 -4.54 -16.93
CA ALA A 71 -15.52 -5.16 -17.94
C ALA A 71 -17.02 -5.21 -17.56
N ALA A 72 -17.36 -5.09 -16.28
CA ALA A 72 -18.73 -5.04 -15.79
C ALA A 72 -19.45 -3.71 -16.12
N PHE A 73 -18.72 -2.66 -16.53
CA PHE A 73 -19.29 -1.35 -16.88
C PHE A 73 -20.19 -1.37 -18.12
N LYS A 74 -20.17 -2.46 -18.90
CA LYS A 74 -21.15 -2.69 -19.98
C LYS A 74 -22.61 -2.58 -19.52
N LYS A 75 -22.89 -2.88 -18.24
CA LYS A 75 -24.24 -2.76 -17.65
C LYS A 75 -24.71 -1.29 -17.56
N TYR A 76 -23.79 -0.33 -17.58
CA TYR A 76 -24.06 1.11 -17.60
C TYR A 76 -23.98 1.70 -19.02
N GLY A 77 -23.86 0.85 -20.05
CA GLY A 77 -23.72 1.28 -21.44
C GLY A 77 -22.31 1.79 -21.81
N VAL A 78 -21.29 1.50 -20.98
CA VAL A 78 -19.88 1.78 -21.29
C VAL A 78 -19.25 0.50 -21.81
N MET A 79 -18.92 0.47 -23.09
CA MET A 79 -18.30 -0.69 -23.74
C MET A 79 -16.79 -0.50 -23.77
N LEU A 80 -16.08 -1.20 -22.88
CA LEU A 80 -14.62 -1.23 -22.84
C LEU A 80 -14.12 -2.49 -23.56
N SER A 81 -13.18 -2.33 -24.47
CA SER A 81 -12.45 -3.46 -25.02
C SER A 81 -11.51 -4.07 -23.96
N ARG A 82 -10.97 -5.26 -24.24
CA ARG A 82 -10.00 -5.88 -23.34
C ARG A 82 -8.74 -5.02 -23.15
N SER A 83 -8.26 -4.38 -24.22
CA SER A 83 -7.12 -3.46 -24.15
C SER A 83 -7.42 -2.26 -23.26
N ASP A 84 -8.61 -1.66 -23.41
CA ASP A 84 -9.00 -0.51 -22.58
C ASP A 84 -9.06 -0.88 -21.10
N CYS A 85 -9.62 -2.04 -20.77
CA CYS A 85 -9.63 -2.53 -19.39
C CYS A 85 -8.20 -2.68 -18.81
N ILE A 86 -7.24 -3.19 -19.60
CA ILE A 86 -5.85 -3.37 -19.17
C ILE A 86 -5.19 -2.01 -18.91
N GLU A 87 -5.36 -1.05 -19.82
CA GLU A 87 -4.75 0.27 -19.72
C GLU A 87 -5.34 1.11 -18.59
N ILE A 88 -6.67 1.14 -18.48
CA ILE A 88 -7.36 1.82 -17.38
C ILE A 88 -6.97 1.17 -16.05
N ALA A 89 -6.93 -0.16 -15.96
CA ALA A 89 -6.48 -0.85 -14.75
C ALA A 89 -5.02 -0.48 -14.40
N LYS A 90 -4.13 -0.38 -15.40
CA LYS A 90 -2.76 0.05 -15.19
C LYS A 90 -2.71 1.49 -14.64
N CYS A 91 -3.45 2.42 -15.24
CA CYS A 91 -3.54 3.82 -14.78
C CYS A 91 -4.10 3.90 -13.35
N ILE A 92 -5.15 3.13 -13.04
CA ILE A 92 -5.70 3.03 -11.69
C ILE A 92 -4.64 2.49 -10.73
N ARG A 93 -3.92 1.41 -11.05
CA ARG A 93 -2.86 0.87 -10.17
C ARG A 93 -1.76 1.89 -9.93
N GLU A 94 -1.28 2.55 -10.98
CA GLU A 94 -0.21 3.54 -10.89
C GLU A 94 -0.61 4.72 -9.99
N ASN A 95 -1.84 5.20 -10.11
CA ASN A 95 -2.38 6.26 -9.24
C ASN A 95 -2.73 5.76 -7.84
N TYR A 96 -3.32 4.59 -7.69
CA TYR A 96 -3.65 3.97 -6.41
C TYR A 96 -2.40 3.79 -5.55
N TYR A 97 -1.31 3.34 -6.16
CA TYR A 97 0.03 3.31 -5.60
C TYR A 97 0.80 4.62 -5.85
N SER A 98 0.13 5.76 -5.93
CA SER A 98 0.77 7.09 -5.91
C SER A 98 0.53 7.81 -4.58
N PHE A 99 -0.56 7.47 -3.90
CA PHE A 99 -1.00 8.12 -2.67
C PHE A 99 -0.38 7.50 -1.42
N HIS A 100 -0.43 8.25 -0.31
CA HIS A 100 -0.10 7.72 1.00
C HIS A 100 -1.07 6.59 1.41
N PRO A 101 -0.64 5.63 2.25
CA PRO A 101 -1.52 4.61 2.81
C PRO A 101 -2.72 5.24 3.54
N LEU A 102 -3.91 4.64 3.39
CA LEU A 102 -5.09 5.08 4.15
C LEU A 102 -5.00 4.60 5.60
N PRO A 103 -5.46 5.40 6.57
CA PRO A 103 -5.33 5.09 7.99
C PRO A 103 -6.10 3.82 8.37
N CYS A 104 -5.61 3.08 9.35
CA CYS A 104 -6.26 1.93 9.95
C CYS A 104 -7.37 2.41 10.89
N TYR A 105 -8.54 1.76 10.79
CA TYR A 105 -9.72 2.12 11.57
C TYR A 105 -10.08 1.07 12.62
N ASP A 106 -9.11 0.29 13.08
CA ASP A 106 -9.35 -0.77 14.08
C ASP A 106 -9.47 -0.26 15.53
N GLY A 107 -9.31 1.05 15.76
CA GLY A 107 -9.44 1.69 17.06
C GLY A 107 -8.23 1.56 17.97
N SER A 108 -7.15 0.92 17.50
CA SER A 108 -5.91 0.78 18.27
C SER A 108 -5.22 2.14 18.44
N THR A 109 -4.83 2.45 19.67
CA THR A 109 -3.98 3.61 19.98
C THR A 109 -2.64 3.13 20.50
N ILE A 110 -1.56 3.55 19.86
CA ILE A 110 -0.18 3.33 20.30
C ILE A 110 0.34 4.68 20.77
N ASP A 111 0.63 4.82 22.06
CA ASP A 111 1.31 6.01 22.57
C ASP A 111 2.83 5.91 22.36
N GLU A 112 3.56 6.96 22.73
CA GLU A 112 5.00 7.03 22.50
C GLU A 112 5.78 5.97 23.27
N SER A 113 5.36 5.64 24.50
CA SER A 113 5.97 4.57 25.31
C SER A 113 5.77 3.21 24.64
N CYS A 114 4.55 2.90 24.24
CA CYS A 114 4.23 1.65 23.56
C CYS A 114 4.98 1.54 22.22
N LEU A 115 5.15 2.66 21.49
CA LEU A 115 5.94 2.68 20.26
C LEU A 115 7.41 2.37 20.52
N GLN A 116 8.01 2.88 21.60
CA GLN A 116 9.39 2.55 21.98
C GLN A 116 9.54 1.05 22.26
N ASP A 117 8.66 0.48 23.07
CA ASP A 117 8.70 -0.96 23.39
C ASP A 117 8.52 -1.83 22.12
N ILE A 118 7.70 -1.37 21.16
CA ILE A 118 7.56 -2.01 19.85
C ILE A 118 8.88 -1.94 19.07
N LEU A 119 9.56 -0.79 19.05
CA LEU A 119 10.83 -0.62 18.34
C LEU A 119 11.93 -1.50 18.96
N GLU A 120 11.96 -1.64 20.28
CA GLU A 120 12.86 -2.57 20.99
C GLU A 120 12.58 -4.03 20.59
N LEU A 121 11.32 -4.46 20.58
CA LEU A 121 10.93 -5.79 20.09
C LEU A 121 11.43 -6.02 18.65
N LEU A 122 11.26 -5.03 17.78
CA LEU A 122 11.69 -5.14 16.38
C LEU A 122 13.22 -5.16 16.24
N GLY A 123 13.95 -4.43 17.09
CA GLY A 123 15.41 -4.50 17.18
C GLY A 123 15.88 -5.90 17.58
N ASN A 124 15.29 -6.46 18.64
CA ASN A 124 15.56 -7.82 19.10
C ASN A 124 15.25 -8.87 18.03
N MET A 125 14.15 -8.69 17.28
CA MET A 125 13.79 -9.58 16.19
C MET A 125 14.79 -9.51 15.02
N ILE A 126 15.31 -8.33 14.69
CA ILE A 126 16.35 -8.15 13.66
C ILE A 126 17.61 -8.94 14.03
N GLU A 127 18.10 -8.77 15.25
CA GLU A 127 19.30 -9.47 15.74
C GLU A 127 19.06 -10.98 15.87
N GLY A 128 18.00 -11.38 16.56
CA GLY A 128 17.70 -12.78 16.86
C GLY A 128 17.39 -13.63 15.62
N ASN A 129 16.91 -13.02 14.53
CA ASN A 129 16.68 -13.69 13.24
C ASN A 129 17.78 -13.41 12.20
N HIS A 130 18.85 -12.71 12.58
CA HIS A 130 19.96 -12.33 11.70
C HIS A 130 19.50 -11.65 10.40
N ILE A 131 18.58 -10.68 10.52
CA ILE A 131 18.03 -9.96 9.37
C ILE A 131 19.08 -8.97 8.86
N GLU A 132 19.70 -9.29 7.73
CA GLU A 132 20.71 -8.42 7.12
C GLU A 132 20.10 -7.14 6.54
N ALA A 133 20.83 -6.03 6.69
CA ALA A 133 20.47 -4.78 6.06
C ALA A 133 20.64 -4.86 4.54
N ALA A 134 19.65 -4.36 3.80
CA ALA A 134 19.68 -4.29 2.34
C ALA A 134 19.69 -2.84 1.86
N THR A 135 20.49 -2.55 0.85
CA THR A 135 20.40 -1.28 0.11
C THR A 135 19.34 -1.41 -0.96
N VAL A 136 18.36 -0.51 -0.95
CA VAL A 136 17.28 -0.47 -1.94
C VAL A 136 17.23 0.91 -2.60
N LYS A 137 16.78 0.94 -3.86
CA LYS A 137 16.49 2.18 -4.59
C LYS A 137 14.99 2.23 -4.91
N PRO A 138 14.16 2.79 -4.00
CA PRO A 138 12.72 2.85 -4.22
C PRO A 138 12.41 3.75 -5.41
N ARG A 139 11.49 3.33 -6.28
CA ARG A 139 11.14 4.10 -7.50
C ARG A 139 10.62 5.51 -7.20
N HIS A 140 10.07 5.72 -6.01
CA HIS A 140 9.42 6.96 -5.62
C HIS A 140 10.30 7.89 -4.77
N LEU A 141 11.54 7.47 -4.46
CA LEU A 141 12.51 8.29 -3.75
C LEU A 141 13.68 8.62 -4.71
N PRO A 142 14.29 9.82 -4.58
CA PRO A 142 15.42 10.19 -5.42
C PRO A 142 16.66 9.33 -5.12
N ASP A 143 16.83 8.96 -3.86
CA ASP A 143 18.05 8.33 -3.35
C ASP A 143 17.82 6.88 -2.91
N SER A 144 18.92 6.13 -2.85
CA SER A 144 18.92 4.80 -2.23
C SER A 144 18.86 4.92 -0.71
N CYS A 145 18.21 3.97 -0.07
CA CYS A 145 18.16 3.85 1.38
C CYS A 145 18.58 2.46 1.84
N ILE A 146 19.00 2.37 3.11
CA ILE A 146 19.39 1.11 3.75
C ILE A 146 18.27 0.71 4.71
N ILE A 147 17.77 -0.50 4.56
CA ILE A 147 16.62 -1.01 5.31
C ILE A 147 16.91 -2.38 5.93
N TYR A 148 16.19 -2.71 7.00
CA TYR A 148 16.02 -4.08 7.47
C TYR A 148 14.71 -4.65 6.90
N PRO A 149 14.76 -5.59 5.94
CA PRO A 149 13.57 -6.14 5.30
C PRO A 149 13.00 -7.31 6.11
N ILE A 150 12.12 -7.03 7.06
CA ILE A 150 11.46 -8.07 7.87
C ILE A 150 10.31 -8.67 7.05
N PRO A 151 10.27 -9.98 6.75
CA PRO A 151 9.11 -10.59 6.08
C PRO A 151 7.81 -10.32 6.83
N VAL A 152 6.73 -9.92 6.13
CA VAL A 152 5.43 -9.62 6.77
C VAL A 152 4.91 -10.81 7.59
N LYS A 153 5.16 -12.04 7.13
CA LYS A 153 4.79 -13.25 7.87
C LYS A 153 5.50 -13.33 9.23
N LEU A 154 6.82 -13.12 9.24
CA LEU A 154 7.63 -13.12 10.46
C LEU A 154 7.19 -12.02 11.41
N PHE A 155 7.01 -10.80 10.89
CA PHE A 155 6.51 -9.66 11.67
C PHE A 155 5.17 -9.98 12.36
N ASN A 156 4.20 -10.51 11.61
CA ASN A 156 2.88 -10.83 12.15
C ASN A 156 2.96 -11.92 13.23
N GLU A 157 3.79 -12.95 13.03
CA GLU A 157 3.99 -14.03 14.00
C GLU A 157 4.64 -13.51 15.30
N GLU A 158 5.60 -12.61 15.21
CA GLU A 158 6.29 -12.03 16.36
C GLU A 158 5.35 -11.15 17.19
N ILE A 159 4.58 -10.27 16.54
CA ILE A 159 3.57 -9.44 17.22
C ILE A 159 2.55 -10.32 17.96
N GLN A 160 2.08 -11.41 17.34
CA GLN A 160 1.12 -12.34 17.97
C GLN A 160 1.69 -13.10 19.18
N ARG A 161 3.01 -13.29 19.25
CA ARG A 161 3.69 -13.95 20.40
C ARG A 161 4.11 -12.97 21.49
N SER A 162 4.14 -11.68 21.17
CA SER A 162 4.58 -10.62 22.07
C SER A 162 3.48 -10.11 23.00
N GLN A 163 3.86 -9.18 23.88
CA GLN A 163 2.92 -8.41 24.70
C GLN A 163 1.94 -7.54 23.87
N PHE A 164 2.21 -7.33 22.58
CA PHE A 164 1.38 -6.53 21.67
C PHE A 164 0.33 -7.33 20.92
N GLN A 165 0.06 -8.60 21.27
CA GLN A 165 -0.91 -9.46 20.58
C GLN A 165 -2.34 -8.87 20.48
N ALA A 166 -2.70 -7.91 21.35
CA ALA A 166 -3.98 -7.21 21.32
C ALA A 166 -4.05 -6.08 20.28
N ILE A 167 -2.91 -5.66 19.74
CA ILE A 167 -2.79 -4.61 18.72
C ILE A 167 -2.66 -5.29 17.36
N THR A 168 -3.40 -4.81 16.36
CA THR A 168 -3.28 -5.43 15.04
C THR A 168 -1.92 -5.11 14.41
N PRO A 169 -1.31 -6.05 13.67
CA PRO A 169 -0.07 -5.78 12.95
C PRO A 169 -0.19 -4.59 11.96
N LYS A 170 -1.40 -4.34 11.44
CA LYS A 170 -1.67 -3.23 10.52
C LYS A 170 -1.63 -1.87 11.24
N ALA A 171 -2.15 -1.79 12.46
CA ALA A 171 -2.02 -0.60 13.30
C ALA A 171 -0.55 -0.31 13.60
N ILE A 172 0.22 -1.31 14.02
CA ILE A 172 1.66 -1.13 14.29
C ILE A 172 2.40 -0.59 13.05
N GLN A 173 2.17 -1.19 11.88
CA GLN A 173 2.78 -0.72 10.63
C GLN A 173 2.41 0.73 10.29
N GLU A 174 1.18 1.16 10.59
CA GLU A 174 0.76 2.55 10.40
C GLU A 174 1.51 3.50 11.33
N TYR A 175 1.62 3.19 12.62
CA TYR A 175 2.36 4.04 13.56
C TYR A 175 3.84 4.12 13.21
N LEU A 176 4.44 3.01 12.79
CA LEU A 176 5.82 3.01 12.27
C LEU A 176 5.97 3.90 11.03
N TYR A 177 4.99 3.88 10.13
CA TYR A 177 4.96 4.75 8.95
C TYR A 177 4.81 6.22 9.32
N GLN A 178 3.86 6.56 10.20
CA GLN A 178 3.65 7.93 10.68
C GLN A 178 4.86 8.48 11.45
N GLY A 179 5.54 7.62 12.23
CA GLY A 179 6.79 7.95 12.93
C GLY A 179 8.02 8.03 12.02
N GLY A 180 7.88 7.70 10.72
CA GLY A 180 8.98 7.75 9.75
C GLY A 180 10.03 6.64 9.93
N PHE A 181 9.66 5.53 10.55
CA PHE A 181 10.54 4.37 10.76
C PHE A 181 10.57 3.43 9.56
N THR A 182 9.50 3.39 8.76
CA THR A 182 9.38 2.43 7.65
C THR A 182 9.45 3.06 6.27
N LEU A 183 10.10 2.33 5.36
CA LEU A 183 9.89 2.46 3.93
C LEU A 183 8.66 1.66 3.53
N VAL A 184 7.75 2.28 2.80
CA VAL A 184 6.53 1.64 2.31
C VAL A 184 6.42 1.76 0.79
N ASN A 185 5.71 0.84 0.15
CA ASN A 185 5.19 1.11 -1.19
C ASN A 185 4.11 2.19 -1.08
N ARG A 186 4.05 3.09 -2.05
CA ARG A 186 2.89 3.99 -2.16
C ARG A 186 1.61 3.15 -2.21
N GLY A 187 0.59 3.56 -1.46
CA GLY A 187 -0.68 2.84 -1.30
C GLY A 187 -0.69 1.64 -0.34
N SER A 188 0.46 1.11 0.11
CA SER A 188 0.56 -0.04 1.04
C SER A 188 1.39 0.33 2.28
N LEU A 189 1.23 -0.39 3.39
CA LEU A 189 2.12 -0.26 4.55
C LEU A 189 3.32 -1.23 4.49
N ASP A 190 3.35 -2.10 3.48
CA ASP A 190 4.46 -3.01 3.19
C ASP A 190 5.30 -2.52 1.99
N TYR A 191 6.52 -3.02 1.88
CA TYR A 191 7.41 -2.83 0.75
C TYR A 191 7.87 -4.17 0.18
N VAL A 192 8.07 -4.24 -1.14
CA VAL A 192 8.51 -5.47 -1.80
C VAL A 192 10.03 -5.47 -1.92
N ALA A 193 10.69 -6.19 -1.03
CA ALA A 193 12.15 -6.28 -0.93
C ALA A 193 12.65 -7.72 -1.11
N SER A 194 13.96 -7.85 -1.36
CA SER A 194 14.67 -9.11 -1.25
C SER A 194 15.23 -9.25 0.17
N THR A 195 15.25 -10.47 0.70
CA THR A 195 15.66 -10.78 2.07
C THR A 195 16.97 -11.58 2.12
N GLY A 196 17.92 -11.31 1.22
CA GLY A 196 19.26 -11.93 1.23
C GLY A 196 19.59 -12.71 -0.05
N ASP A 197 18.78 -13.70 -0.43
CA ASP A 197 19.19 -14.68 -1.46
C ASP A 197 18.94 -14.26 -2.92
N GLY A 198 18.49 -13.03 -3.16
CA GLY A 198 18.38 -12.44 -4.50
C GLY A 198 17.37 -13.08 -5.47
N LYS A 199 16.76 -14.23 -5.16
CA LYS A 199 15.92 -14.98 -6.11
C LYS A 199 14.41 -14.78 -5.96
N SER A 200 13.92 -14.34 -4.81
CA SER A 200 12.50 -14.02 -4.62
C SER A 200 12.32 -12.72 -3.86
N LYS A 201 11.52 -11.81 -4.42
CA LYS A 201 11.02 -10.64 -3.70
C LYS A 201 9.76 -11.04 -2.93
N GLN A 202 9.61 -10.53 -1.72
CA GLN A 202 8.42 -10.73 -0.91
C GLN A 202 8.01 -9.43 -0.23
N LYS A 203 6.80 -9.43 0.33
CA LYS A 203 6.31 -8.30 1.13
C LYS A 203 7.04 -8.28 2.47
N CYS A 204 7.58 -7.12 2.81
CA CYS A 204 8.34 -6.87 4.01
C CYS A 204 7.84 -5.61 4.73
N VAL A 205 7.97 -5.61 6.06
CA VAL A 205 8.03 -4.38 6.86
C VAL A 205 9.48 -3.91 6.80
N CYS A 206 9.73 -2.81 6.09
CA CYS A 206 11.09 -2.35 5.82
C CYS A 206 11.46 -1.19 6.74
N LEU A 207 12.20 -1.46 7.81
CA LEU A 207 12.62 -0.43 8.76
C LEU A 207 13.90 0.27 8.28
N TYR A 208 13.97 1.60 8.35
CA TYR A 208 15.19 2.33 8.01
C TYR A 208 16.31 2.00 8.99
N LYS A 209 17.48 1.58 8.48
CA LYS A 209 18.61 1.18 9.31
C LYS A 209 19.05 2.29 10.28
N GLU A 210 19.12 3.54 9.79
CA GLU A 210 19.52 4.68 10.62
C GLU A 210 18.57 4.97 11.77
N LYS A 211 17.27 4.68 11.59
CA LYS A 211 16.24 4.87 12.63
C LYS A 211 16.22 3.73 13.65
N MET A 212 16.75 2.58 13.29
CA MET A 212 16.80 1.39 14.15
C MET A 212 18.14 1.21 14.87
N LYS A 213 19.11 2.09 14.64
CA LYS A 213 20.49 1.90 15.10
C LYS A 213 20.57 1.63 16.61
N ASP A 214 19.95 2.49 17.41
CA ASP A 214 20.05 2.41 18.87
C ASP A 214 19.37 1.14 19.42
N PHE A 215 18.25 0.72 18.84
CA PHE A 215 17.50 -0.48 19.25
C PHE A 215 18.22 -1.78 18.88
N VAL A 216 18.86 -1.81 17.72
CA VAL A 216 19.60 -2.99 17.24
C VAL A 216 20.93 -3.12 17.98
N GLU A 217 21.62 -2.01 18.25
CA GLU A 217 22.87 -2.02 19.03
C GLU A 217 22.64 -2.39 20.50
N GLN A 218 21.53 -1.98 21.10
CA GLN A 218 21.13 -2.39 22.46
C GLN A 218 20.78 -3.89 22.52
N ALA A 219 20.02 -4.39 21.55
CA ALA A 219 19.69 -5.82 21.44
C ALA A 219 20.95 -6.72 21.39
N GLY A 220 21.98 -6.26 20.67
CA GLY A 220 23.27 -6.97 20.59
C GLY A 220 24.07 -6.98 21.90
N GLN A 221 23.80 -6.07 22.84
CA GLN A 221 24.47 -6.00 24.14
C GLN A 221 23.77 -6.85 25.23
N GLU A 222 22.49 -7.16 25.07
CA GLU A 222 21.73 -8.01 25.98
C GLU A 222 21.81 -9.53 25.63
N GLY A 223 22.56 -9.90 24.58
CA GLY A 223 22.97 -11.28 24.30
C GLY A 223 23.99 -11.82 25.33
N PRO A 224 24.00 -13.12 25.62
CA PRO A 224 24.28 -13.64 26.96
C PRO A 224 25.69 -13.32 27.47
N GLN A 225 25.77 -12.61 28.59
CA GLN A 225 26.86 -12.79 29.54
C GLN A 225 26.59 -14.08 30.34
N ALA A 226 27.38 -15.11 30.00
CA ALA A 226 27.67 -16.33 30.75
C ALA A 226 26.55 -17.39 30.90
#